data_AF-A0A7C4HJ75-F1
#
_entry.id   AF-A0A7C4HJ75-F1
#
_cell.length_a   1.000
_cell.length_b   1.000
_cell.length_c   1.000
_cell.angle_alpha   90.00
_cell.angle_beta   90.00
_cell.angle_gamma   90.00
#
_symmetry.space_group_name_H-M   'P 1'
#
loop_
_entity.id
_entity.type
_entity.pdbx_description
1 polymer ?
#
loop_
_entity_poly.entity_id
_entity_poly.type
_entity_poly.pdbx_seq_one_letter_code
_entity_poly.pdbx_strand_id
1 'polypeptide(L)'
;MTHNAKHRKGQFIVAAAMFIALIILSMSILIYSAGSRYQTLEKEPVREIVQTITDDFKRMLTIALADYARSMIEIDWFEEVISDWAEKTQYCYSGMGLQLSTYVEDLTYQASDSFFQISVDTMLKMNITSLGFYGYEYPTSIHLTAGKQYSKAFLDGSGANYTLKELNITLQANREDYLPASDLVITGVDIIMHYYSNEDVVALGKRSEPKSFTGKSVTLTLEVSNMDMIIVHVMTKDSVTVYDVKDNTSSYTRAHGYTGPPSIETWYLLNPQNGIHEINVIMNNDIKSGGVVCAFSLKNVNTTDPIGATSQSNGGLKKASFSIDTESDNSWIISIIGTQDNVNITAGQPVIWSFRSKDKYASDGTYMMALTKGSYTQSWNFSKATEWSAVSVEVKGRDNKQQYRKSIDISDFFDIQIVSGEGIYKIVLKKNFDTKLSTSTAYVFKYEIRVTFVDSRGIQGTLTFEFPYP
;
A
#
# COMPACT_ATOMS: atom_id res chain seq x y z
N MET A 1 85.94 44.59 73.99
CA MET A 1 84.63 44.81 73.32
C MET A 1 84.85 45.11 71.84
N THR A 2 85.10 44.10 71.00
CA THR A 2 85.15 44.25 69.53
C THR A 2 85.09 42.85 68.89
N HIS A 3 83.93 42.17 68.96
CA HIS A 3 83.76 40.88 68.28
C HIS A 3 82.40 40.64 67.61
N ASN A 4 81.57 41.69 67.43
CA ASN A 4 80.21 41.54 66.86
C ASN A 4 79.92 42.29 65.55
N ALA A 5 80.90 42.97 64.96
CA ALA A 5 80.69 43.74 63.72
C ALA A 5 80.72 42.87 62.43
N LYS A 6 81.29 41.66 62.47
CA LYS A 6 81.39 40.77 61.30
C LYS A 6 80.11 39.96 61.01
N HIS A 7 79.27 39.67 62.01
CA HIS A 7 78.05 38.87 61.84
C HIS A 7 76.84 39.64 61.28
N ARG A 8 76.77 40.97 61.47
CA ARG A 8 75.64 41.80 60.98
C ARG A 8 75.63 41.94 59.45
N LYS A 9 76.79 41.91 58.79
CA LYS A 9 76.87 41.96 57.32
C LYS A 9 76.34 40.67 56.69
N GLY A 10 76.58 39.51 57.31
CA GLY A 10 76.04 38.23 56.84
C GLY A 10 74.52 38.15 56.94
N GLN A 11 73.93 38.63 58.05
CA GLN A 11 72.47 38.64 58.22
C GLN A 11 71.76 39.56 57.22
N PHE A 12 72.35 40.71 56.88
CA PHE A 12 71.78 41.62 55.89
C PHE A 12 71.80 41.01 54.47
N ILE A 13 72.87 40.28 54.13
CA ILE A 13 72.97 39.57 52.85
C ILE A 13 71.92 38.44 52.76
N VAL A 14 71.73 37.69 53.84
CA VAL A 14 70.71 36.62 53.89
C VAL A 14 69.29 37.21 53.81
N ALA A 15 69.01 38.30 54.52
CA ALA A 15 67.72 38.98 54.45
C ALA A 15 67.43 39.54 53.06
N ALA A 16 68.42 40.16 52.41
CA ALA A 16 68.29 40.66 51.05
C ALA A 16 68.06 39.53 50.04
N ALA A 17 68.79 38.41 50.17
CA ALA A 17 68.61 37.23 49.32
C ALA A 17 67.22 36.60 49.49
N MET A 18 66.70 36.51 50.72
CA MET A 18 65.32 36.06 50.97
C MET A 18 64.29 37.01 50.37
N PHE A 19 64.50 38.32 50.46
CA PHE A 19 63.58 39.31 49.89
C PHE A 19 63.55 39.22 48.36
N ILE A 20 64.71 39.05 47.71
CA ILE A 20 64.80 38.83 46.26
C ILE A 20 64.12 37.52 45.87
N ALA A 21 64.33 36.44 46.61
CA ALA A 21 63.66 35.16 46.36
C ALA A 21 62.13 35.27 46.50
N LEU A 22 61.63 36.00 47.50
CA LEU A 22 60.20 36.26 47.68
C LEU A 22 59.61 37.08 46.51
N ILE A 23 60.32 38.09 46.03
CA ILE A 23 59.89 38.89 44.88
C ILE A 23 59.83 38.03 43.61
N ILE A 24 60.85 37.20 43.34
CA ILE A 24 60.87 36.31 42.17
C ILE A 24 59.72 35.30 42.23
N LEU A 25 59.47 34.71 43.40
CA LEU A 25 58.39 33.75 43.58
C LEU A 25 57.01 34.40 43.38
N SER A 26 56.81 35.59 43.96
CA SER A 26 55.57 36.37 43.81
C SER A 26 55.32 36.75 42.35
N MET A 27 56.36 37.20 41.64
CA MET A 27 56.28 37.57 40.23
C MET A 27 56.02 36.35 39.34
N SER A 28 56.60 35.20 39.67
CA SER A 28 56.36 33.93 38.96
C SER A 28 54.91 33.46 39.10
N ILE A 29 54.33 33.56 40.30
CA ILE A 29 52.91 33.23 40.55
C ILE A 29 52.00 34.19 39.78
N LEU A 30 52.35 35.48 39.73
CA LEU A 30 51.56 36.49 39.03
C LEU A 30 51.58 36.27 37.52
N ILE A 31 52.75 36.00 36.94
CA ILE A 31 52.92 35.64 35.51
C ILE A 31 52.16 34.36 35.18
N TYR A 32 52.25 33.33 36.03
CA TYR A 32 51.52 32.08 35.84
C TYR A 32 50.00 32.30 35.90
N SER A 33 49.50 33.08 36.87
CA SER A 33 48.07 33.36 36.99
C SER A 33 47.55 34.21 35.83
N ALA A 34 48.35 35.16 35.34
CA ALA A 34 48.02 35.98 34.19
C ALA A 34 48.00 35.15 32.90
N GLY A 35 49.00 34.29 32.68
CA GLY A 35 49.05 33.38 31.54
C GLY A 35 47.90 32.36 31.54
N SER A 36 47.58 31.79 32.70
CA SER A 36 46.45 30.87 32.84
C SER A 36 45.11 31.56 32.60
N ARG A 37 44.88 32.76 33.19
CA ARG A 37 43.67 33.54 32.91
C ARG A 37 43.56 33.93 31.44
N TYR A 38 44.67 34.30 30.81
CA TYR A 38 44.70 34.63 29.39
C TYR A 38 44.30 33.43 28.53
N GLN A 39 44.83 32.24 28.81
CA GLN A 39 44.44 31.01 28.11
C GLN A 39 42.98 30.61 28.34
N THR A 40 42.42 30.87 29.52
CA THR A 40 40.99 30.62 29.76
C THR A 40 40.11 31.64 29.04
N LEU A 41 40.48 32.93 29.07
CA LEU A 41 39.81 34.02 28.38
C LEU A 41 39.89 33.92 26.86
N GLU A 42 40.91 33.27 26.31
CA GLU A 42 41.03 33.00 24.87
C GLU A 42 40.15 31.81 24.44
N LYS A 43 39.88 30.87 25.35
CA LYS A 43 39.08 29.67 25.09
C LYS A 43 37.58 29.87 25.26
N GLU A 44 37.14 30.72 26.19
CA GLU A 44 35.71 30.96 26.44
C GLU A 44 34.98 31.57 25.21
N PRO A 45 35.48 32.66 24.59
CA PRO A 45 34.82 33.26 23.43
C PRO A 45 34.77 32.31 22.23
N VAL A 46 35.87 31.59 21.96
CA VAL A 46 35.91 30.58 20.89
C VAL A 46 34.86 29.51 21.14
N ARG A 47 34.78 28.99 22.37
CA ARG A 47 33.79 27.97 22.74
C ARG A 47 32.37 28.47 22.56
N GLU A 48 32.06 29.68 23.00
CA GLU A 48 30.73 30.27 22.85
C GLU A 48 30.35 30.45 21.37
N ILE A 49 31.27 30.93 20.54
CA ILE A 49 31.04 31.11 19.09
C ILE A 49 30.84 29.75 18.41
N VAL A 50 31.74 28.79 18.65
CA VAL A 50 31.64 27.44 18.06
C VAL A 50 30.32 26.79 18.47
N GLN A 51 29.98 26.84 19.76
CA GLN A 51 28.73 26.27 20.27
C GLN A 51 27.50 26.93 19.64
N THR A 52 27.49 28.26 19.54
CA THR A 52 26.39 29.02 18.92
C THR A 52 26.20 28.59 17.46
N ILE A 53 27.29 28.52 16.68
CA ILE A 53 27.22 28.14 15.27
C ILE A 53 26.78 26.67 15.12
N THR A 54 27.27 25.75 15.97
CA THR A 54 26.84 24.35 15.90
C THR A 54 25.38 24.16 16.30
N ASP A 55 24.91 24.91 17.30
CA ASP A 55 23.50 24.86 17.72
C ASP A 55 22.58 25.43 16.63
N ASP A 56 22.97 26.53 15.98
CA ASP A 56 22.23 27.10 14.87
C ASP A 56 22.29 26.22 13.61
N PHE A 57 23.41 25.55 13.36
CA PHE A 57 23.52 24.55 12.28
C PHE A 57 22.52 23.42 12.50
N LYS A 58 22.48 22.86 13.71
CA LYS A 58 21.54 21.77 14.05
C LYS A 58 20.08 22.21 13.90
N ARG A 59 19.75 23.43 14.32
CA ARG A 59 18.40 24.01 14.14
C ARG A 59 18.05 24.19 12.66
N MET A 60 18.97 24.74 11.86
CA MET A 60 18.77 24.93 10.43
C MET A 60 18.56 23.58 9.72
N LEU A 61 19.39 22.57 10.00
CA LEU A 61 19.21 21.22 9.45
C LEU A 61 17.84 20.64 9.80
N THR A 62 17.42 20.83 11.05
CA THR A 62 16.10 20.38 11.51
C THR A 62 14.97 21.05 10.73
N ILE A 63 15.05 22.36 10.51
CA ILE A 63 14.05 23.12 9.74
C ILE A 63 14.05 22.68 8.27
N ALA A 64 15.23 22.58 7.66
CA ALA A 64 15.40 22.15 6.28
C ALA A 64 14.82 20.73 6.09
N LEU A 65 15.05 19.82 7.04
CA LEU A 65 14.55 18.46 6.98
C LEU A 65 13.03 18.41 7.18
N ALA A 66 12.48 19.24 8.08
CA ALA A 66 11.04 19.36 8.27
C ALA A 66 10.33 19.89 7.02
N ASP A 67 10.90 20.88 6.35
CA ASP A 67 10.37 21.42 5.10
C ASP A 67 10.52 20.43 3.93
N TYR A 68 11.64 19.70 3.86
CA TYR A 68 11.84 18.60 2.92
C TYR A 68 10.77 17.51 3.12
N ALA A 69 10.53 17.08 4.37
CA ALA A 69 9.50 16.10 4.72
C ALA A 69 8.09 16.52 4.29
N ARG A 70 7.79 17.83 4.37
CA ARG A 70 6.48 18.38 4.02
C ARG A 70 6.26 18.46 2.52
N SER A 71 7.29 18.89 1.81
CA SER A 71 7.19 19.30 0.41
C SER A 71 7.56 18.20 -0.58
N MET A 72 8.28 17.16 -0.13
CA MET A 72 8.88 16.14 -1.00
C MET A 72 9.66 16.75 -2.17
N ILE A 73 10.34 17.88 -1.92
CA ILE A 73 11.17 18.58 -2.92
C ILE A 73 12.43 17.74 -3.25
N GLU A 74 13.08 18.04 -4.37
CA GLU A 74 14.34 17.43 -4.79
C GLU A 74 15.51 17.69 -3.82
N ILE A 75 16.48 16.77 -3.79
CA ILE A 75 17.66 16.82 -2.92
C ILE A 75 18.51 18.09 -3.13
N ASP A 76 18.58 18.58 -4.36
CA ASP A 76 19.37 19.76 -4.73
C ASP A 76 18.96 21.01 -3.93
N TRP A 77 17.66 21.15 -3.64
CA TRP A 77 17.15 22.25 -2.83
C TRP A 77 17.66 22.18 -1.38
N PHE A 78 17.75 20.98 -0.82
CA PHE A 78 18.19 20.79 0.56
C PHE A 78 19.68 21.18 0.71
N GLU A 79 20.52 20.79 -0.24
CA GLU A 79 21.93 21.20 -0.27
C GLU A 79 22.09 22.72 -0.48
N GLU A 80 21.26 23.32 -1.33
CA GLU A 80 21.24 24.77 -1.56
C GLU A 80 20.93 25.55 -0.27
N VAL A 81 19.92 25.13 0.49
CA VAL A 81 19.54 25.76 1.77
C VAL A 81 20.68 25.70 2.79
N ILE A 82 21.36 24.55 2.88
CA ILE A 82 22.50 24.39 3.79
C ILE A 82 23.68 25.27 3.37
N SER A 83 23.98 25.32 2.07
CA SER A 83 25.06 26.15 1.51
C SER A 83 24.79 27.64 1.73
N ASP A 84 23.58 28.10 1.46
CA ASP A 84 23.15 29.49 1.67
C ASP A 84 23.24 29.90 3.16
N TRP A 85 22.84 29.00 4.08
CA TRP A 85 23.05 29.23 5.51
C TRP A 85 24.53 29.37 5.87
N ALA A 86 25.40 28.51 5.33
CA ALA A 86 26.83 28.55 5.62
C ALA A 86 27.46 29.87 5.10
N GLU A 87 27.11 30.30 3.89
CA GLU A 87 27.56 31.57 3.31
C GLU A 87 27.11 32.77 4.15
N LYS A 88 25.82 32.83 4.50
CA LYS A 88 25.27 33.93 5.33
C LYS A 88 25.90 33.96 6.71
N THR A 89 26.18 32.80 7.29
CA THR A 89 26.85 32.72 8.60
C THR A 89 28.29 33.23 8.49
N GLN A 90 29.05 32.82 7.47
CA GLN A 90 30.39 33.38 7.23
C GLN A 90 30.36 34.91 7.09
N TYR A 91 29.37 35.45 6.37
CA TYR A 91 29.21 36.90 6.21
C TYR A 91 29.00 37.61 7.55
N CYS A 92 28.13 37.07 8.42
CA CYS A 92 27.86 37.61 9.77
C CYS A 92 29.09 37.61 10.68
N TYR A 93 30.00 36.64 10.50
CA TYR A 93 31.24 36.51 11.29
C TYR A 93 32.51 36.88 10.49
N SER A 94 32.36 37.65 9.42
CA SER A 94 33.46 38.02 8.52
C SER A 94 34.63 38.72 9.25
N GLY A 95 34.33 39.52 10.29
CA GLY A 95 35.33 40.18 11.12
C GLY A 95 36.21 39.24 11.97
N MET A 96 35.80 37.99 12.15
CA MET A 96 36.56 36.95 12.86
C MET A 96 37.29 36.00 11.88
N GLY A 97 37.14 36.23 10.58
CA GLY A 97 37.66 35.34 9.54
C GLY A 97 37.14 33.91 9.69
N LEU A 98 35.83 33.78 9.94
CA LEU A 98 35.11 32.51 9.97
C LEU A 98 35.08 31.88 8.57
N GLN A 99 35.46 30.62 8.48
CA GLN A 99 35.31 29.80 7.28
C GLN A 99 34.48 28.57 7.65
N LEU A 100 33.41 28.34 6.90
CA LEU A 100 32.53 27.19 7.07
C LEU A 100 32.52 26.36 5.78
N SER A 101 32.51 25.04 5.90
CA SER A 101 32.13 24.18 4.79
C SER A 101 31.23 23.08 5.31
N THR A 102 30.15 22.83 4.61
CA THR A 102 29.19 21.78 4.93
C THR A 102 29.29 20.68 3.89
N TYR A 103 28.99 19.46 4.32
CA TYR A 103 28.91 18.30 3.44
C TYR A 103 27.76 17.42 3.91
N VAL A 104 26.84 17.08 3.02
CA VAL A 104 25.76 16.12 3.29
C VAL A 104 26.28 14.74 2.93
N GLU A 105 26.40 13.87 3.92
CA GLU A 105 26.89 12.50 3.73
C GLU A 105 25.77 11.60 3.21
N ASP A 106 24.58 11.71 3.82
CA ASP A 106 23.39 10.98 3.43
C ASP A 106 22.12 11.81 3.70
N LEU A 107 21.17 11.74 2.78
CA LEU A 107 19.80 12.23 2.96
C LEU A 107 18.85 11.13 2.53
N THR A 108 18.24 10.49 3.53
CA THR A 108 17.32 9.38 3.31
C THR A 108 15.89 9.84 3.58
N TYR A 109 14.99 9.56 2.64
CA TYR A 109 13.54 9.59 2.84
C TYR A 109 12.94 8.28 2.34
N GLN A 110 12.28 7.56 3.24
CA GLN A 110 11.63 6.31 2.93
C GLN A 110 10.27 6.25 3.63
N ALA A 111 9.21 6.02 2.85
CA ALA A 111 7.87 5.79 3.39
C ALA A 111 7.27 4.55 2.73
N SER A 112 6.73 3.65 3.55
CA SER A 112 6.04 2.42 3.14
C SER A 112 4.85 2.13 4.06
N ASP A 113 4.10 1.06 3.77
CA ASP A 113 2.91 0.64 4.55
C ASP A 113 3.22 0.14 5.98
N SER A 114 4.48 0.12 6.39
CA SER A 114 4.85 -0.30 7.74
C SER A 114 5.88 0.59 8.40
N PHE A 115 6.44 1.55 7.66
CA PHE A 115 7.62 2.28 8.10
C PHE A 115 7.74 3.64 7.43
N PHE A 116 8.23 4.59 8.20
CA PHE A 116 8.62 5.91 7.79
C PHE A 116 10.01 6.18 8.35
N GLN A 117 10.91 6.69 7.51
CA GLN A 117 12.21 7.20 7.91
C GLN A 117 12.51 8.45 7.13
N ILE A 118 13.00 9.43 7.87
CA ILE A 118 13.69 10.57 7.32
C ILE A 118 14.95 10.80 8.14
N SER A 119 16.09 10.89 7.48
CA SER A 119 17.37 11.14 8.13
C SER A 119 18.27 11.98 7.26
N VAL A 120 19.04 12.85 7.89
CA VAL A 120 20.17 13.53 7.27
C VAL A 120 21.40 13.36 8.15
N ASP A 121 22.51 12.97 7.54
CA ASP A 121 23.84 12.94 8.15
C ASP A 121 24.71 13.99 7.47
N THR A 122 25.30 14.88 8.26
CA THR A 122 26.08 16.01 7.73
C THR A 122 27.34 16.27 8.54
N MET A 123 28.33 16.87 7.88
CA MET A 123 29.58 17.32 8.49
C MET A 123 29.73 18.82 8.33
N LEU A 124 29.81 19.56 9.44
CA LEU A 124 30.20 20.97 9.45
C LEU A 124 31.70 21.08 9.76
N LYS A 125 32.47 21.70 8.86
CA LYS A 125 33.87 22.07 9.12
C LYS A 125 33.99 23.56 9.37
N MET A 126 34.78 23.95 10.35
CA MET A 126 34.91 25.34 10.80
C MET A 126 36.36 25.72 11.08
N ASN A 127 36.75 26.91 10.60
CA ASN A 127 37.97 27.60 11.00
C ASN A 127 37.63 29.04 11.44
N ILE A 128 38.26 29.53 12.51
CA ILE A 128 38.19 30.93 12.95
C ILE A 128 39.61 31.50 12.98
N THR A 129 39.99 32.11 11.86
CA THR A 129 41.40 32.50 11.62
C THR A 129 41.90 33.57 12.58
N SER A 130 41.04 34.50 13.01
CA SER A 130 41.43 35.56 13.94
C SER A 130 41.76 35.05 15.35
N LEU A 131 41.30 33.83 15.69
CA LEU A 131 41.49 33.20 16.99
C LEU A 131 42.43 31.98 16.91
N GLY A 132 43.06 31.73 15.76
CA GLY A 132 43.95 30.60 15.57
C GLY A 132 43.27 29.22 15.69
N PHE A 133 41.94 29.15 15.48
CA PHE A 133 41.15 27.94 15.63
C PHE A 133 40.93 27.28 14.25
N TYR A 134 41.42 26.06 14.06
CA TYR A 134 41.42 25.38 12.76
C TYR A 134 41.03 23.90 12.88
N GLY A 135 40.44 23.37 11.82
CA GLY A 135 40.20 21.94 11.65
C GLY A 135 39.10 21.39 12.56
N TYR A 136 38.18 22.23 13.02
CA TYR A 136 37.04 21.75 13.79
C TYR A 136 36.05 21.07 12.86
N GLU A 137 35.71 19.82 13.16
CA GLU A 137 34.73 19.02 12.44
C GLU A 137 33.61 18.65 13.42
N TYR A 138 32.38 18.92 13.01
CA TYR A 138 31.17 18.67 13.78
C TYR A 138 30.23 17.78 12.98
N PRO A 139 30.32 16.45 13.15
CA PRO A 139 29.33 15.54 12.60
C PRO A 139 28.01 15.77 13.35
N THR A 140 26.93 15.91 12.60
CA THR A 140 25.58 15.99 13.15
C THR A 140 24.61 15.24 12.28
N SER A 141 23.69 14.56 12.94
CA SER A 141 22.61 13.80 12.33
C SER A 141 21.27 14.30 12.85
N ILE A 142 20.26 14.30 11.98
CA ILE A 142 18.86 14.49 12.37
C ILE A 142 18.06 13.34 11.80
N HIS A 143 17.51 12.50 12.68
CA HIS A 143 16.80 11.27 12.33
C HIS A 143 15.39 11.28 12.93
N LEU A 144 14.43 10.78 12.17
CA LEU A 144 13.12 10.39 12.67
C LEU A 144 12.71 9.11 11.96
N THR A 145 12.47 8.06 12.75
CA THR A 145 11.92 6.80 12.28
C THR A 145 10.60 6.56 12.99
N ALA A 146 9.61 6.05 12.27
CA ALA A 146 8.34 5.62 12.83
C ALA A 146 7.92 4.30 12.16
N GLY A 147 7.59 3.30 12.95
CA GLY A 147 7.28 1.96 12.46
C GLY A 147 6.02 1.38 13.08
N LYS A 148 5.33 0.52 12.32
CA LYS A 148 4.23 -0.30 12.78
C LYS A 148 4.76 -1.42 13.69
N GLN A 149 4.33 -1.45 14.94
CA GLN A 149 4.55 -2.61 15.83
C GLN A 149 3.38 -3.58 15.79
N TYR A 150 2.16 -3.06 15.90
CA TYR A 150 0.94 -3.86 15.93
C TYR A 150 -0.20 -3.08 15.29
N SER A 151 -1.07 -3.79 14.56
CA SER A 151 -2.29 -3.19 14.05
C SER A 151 -3.40 -4.24 14.02
N LYS A 152 -4.54 -3.90 14.60
CA LYS A 152 -5.78 -4.67 14.46
C LYS A 152 -6.92 -3.71 14.20
N ALA A 153 -7.74 -4.03 13.21
CA ALA A 153 -8.96 -3.32 12.93
C ALA A 153 -10.06 -4.32 12.58
N PHE A 154 -11.29 -4.01 12.99
CA PHE A 154 -12.46 -4.84 12.72
C PHE A 154 -13.57 -3.97 12.15
N LEU A 155 -13.89 -4.21 10.88
CA LEU A 155 -14.99 -3.58 10.15
C LEU A 155 -16.15 -4.57 10.11
N ASP A 156 -17.29 -4.18 10.67
CA ASP A 156 -18.54 -4.94 10.58
C ASP A 156 -19.49 -4.20 9.65
N GLY A 157 -20.19 -4.92 8.78
CA GLY A 157 -21.09 -4.29 7.81
C GLY A 157 -21.60 -5.24 6.75
N SER A 158 -22.69 -4.83 6.11
CA SER A 158 -23.21 -5.47 4.90
C SER A 158 -23.81 -4.43 3.98
N GLY A 159 -23.59 -4.60 2.67
CA GLY A 159 -23.99 -3.61 1.66
C GLY A 159 -23.31 -2.26 1.91
N ALA A 160 -24.07 -1.16 1.91
CA ALA A 160 -23.53 0.19 2.03
C ALA A 160 -23.15 0.65 3.45
N ASN A 161 -23.54 -0.10 4.48
CA ASN A 161 -23.37 0.33 5.87
C ASN A 161 -22.20 -0.43 6.48
N TYR A 162 -21.12 0.29 6.77
CA TYR A 162 -19.95 -0.25 7.43
C TYR A 162 -19.72 0.50 8.74
N THR A 163 -19.32 -0.25 9.77
CA THR A 163 -19.01 0.26 11.10
C THR A 163 -17.64 -0.26 11.49
N LEU A 164 -16.68 0.65 11.67
CA LEU A 164 -15.42 0.28 12.32
C LEU A 164 -15.70 0.16 13.81
N LYS A 165 -15.59 -1.06 14.34
CA LYS A 165 -15.89 -1.40 15.74
C LYS A 165 -14.64 -1.47 16.61
N GLU A 166 -13.52 -1.84 16.01
CA GLU A 166 -12.24 -1.92 16.71
C GLU A 166 -11.15 -1.27 15.85
N LEU A 167 -10.34 -0.42 16.47
CA LEU A 167 -9.05 -0.03 15.95
C LEU A 167 -8.05 -0.03 17.11
N ASN A 168 -6.96 -0.76 16.93
CA ASN A 168 -5.82 -0.78 17.83
C ASN A 168 -4.56 -0.71 16.97
N ILE A 169 -3.97 0.48 16.86
CA ILE A 169 -2.69 0.70 16.20
C ILE A 169 -1.64 1.01 17.26
N THR A 170 -0.48 0.36 17.17
CA THR A 170 0.70 0.65 17.97
C THR A 170 1.86 1.00 17.06
N LEU A 171 2.39 2.19 17.30
CA LEU A 171 3.49 2.81 16.58
C LEU A 171 4.68 2.96 17.52
N GLN A 172 5.89 2.73 17.01
CA GLN A 172 7.11 3.09 17.69
C GLN A 172 7.82 4.17 16.88
N ALA A 173 8.19 5.27 17.53
CA ALA A 173 8.94 6.34 16.90
C ALA A 173 10.24 6.62 17.66
N ASN A 174 11.34 6.69 16.91
CA ASN A 174 12.68 6.93 17.45
C ASN A 174 13.38 8.07 16.69
N ARG A 175 14.30 8.72 17.38
CA ARG A 175 15.19 9.78 16.93
C ARG A 175 16.61 9.25 16.72
N GLU A 176 17.56 10.18 16.63
CA GLU A 176 18.98 9.88 16.62
C GLU A 176 19.33 8.93 17.78
N ASP A 177 20.28 8.01 17.54
CA ASP A 177 20.74 7.02 18.52
C ASP A 177 19.63 6.12 19.09
N TYR A 178 18.54 5.91 18.32
CA TYR A 178 17.36 5.15 18.74
C TYR A 178 16.67 5.70 19.99
N LEU A 179 16.87 6.98 20.29
CA LEU A 179 16.20 7.63 21.41
C LEU A 179 14.69 7.75 21.13
N PRO A 180 13.82 7.50 22.11
CA PRO A 180 12.38 7.68 21.97
C PRO A 180 11.97 9.07 21.44
N ALA A 181 11.15 9.11 20.40
CA ALA A 181 10.52 10.35 19.93
C ALA A 181 9.25 10.64 20.75
N SER A 182 9.38 10.86 22.06
CA SER A 182 8.27 10.94 23.03
C SER A 182 7.36 12.17 22.90
N ASP A 183 7.73 13.11 22.05
CA ASP A 183 7.04 14.38 21.76
C ASP A 183 6.34 14.38 20.39
N LEU A 184 6.21 13.21 19.76
CA LEU A 184 5.42 13.04 18.54
C LEU A 184 3.94 13.24 18.83
N VAL A 185 3.29 14.04 17.99
CA VAL A 185 1.88 14.39 18.02
C VAL A 185 1.21 13.82 16.78
N ILE A 186 0.13 13.05 16.96
CA ILE A 186 -0.69 12.59 15.84
C ILE A 186 -1.59 13.74 15.39
N THR A 187 -1.50 14.13 14.12
CA THR A 187 -2.17 15.31 13.54
C THR A 187 -3.34 14.95 12.63
N GLY A 188 -3.36 13.74 12.06
CA GLY A 188 -4.49 13.26 11.28
C GLY A 188 -4.66 11.74 11.31
N VAL A 189 -5.89 11.26 11.26
CA VAL A 189 -6.22 9.86 10.97
C VAL A 189 -7.24 9.81 9.84
N ASP A 190 -6.83 9.30 8.69
CA ASP A 190 -7.73 9.06 7.56
C ASP A 190 -8.13 7.58 7.51
N ILE A 191 -9.39 7.32 7.19
CA ILE A 191 -9.85 5.98 6.80
C ILE A 191 -10.19 6.02 5.32
N ILE A 192 -9.54 5.15 4.56
CA ILE A 192 -9.76 4.97 3.13
C ILE A 192 -10.35 3.58 2.94
N MET A 193 -11.55 3.50 2.39
CA MET A 193 -12.18 2.24 2.03
C MET A 193 -12.08 2.05 0.52
N HIS A 194 -11.56 0.90 0.12
CA HIS A 194 -11.55 0.46 -1.26
C HIS A 194 -12.71 -0.50 -1.45
N TYR A 195 -13.58 -0.17 -2.40
CA TYR A 195 -14.81 -0.91 -2.61
C TYR A 195 -15.11 -1.05 -4.09
N TYR A 196 -15.89 -2.07 -4.41
CA TYR A 196 -16.60 -2.19 -5.67
C TYR A 196 -18.02 -1.68 -5.46
N SER A 197 -18.56 -0.85 -6.36
CA SER A 197 -20.00 -0.71 -6.41
C SER A 197 -20.59 -1.95 -7.09
N ASN A 198 -21.79 -2.41 -6.73
CA ASN A 198 -22.46 -3.48 -7.49
C ASN A 198 -22.76 -3.04 -8.94
N GLU A 199 -22.75 -1.74 -9.23
CA GLU A 199 -22.79 -1.22 -10.59
C GLU A 199 -21.48 -1.43 -11.35
N ASP A 200 -20.41 -1.91 -10.69
CA ASP A 200 -19.08 -2.15 -11.26
C ASP A 200 -18.66 -3.64 -11.25
N VAL A 201 -19.41 -4.51 -10.56
CA VAL A 201 -19.20 -5.97 -10.58
C VAL A 201 -19.94 -6.56 -11.77
N VAL A 202 -19.36 -7.59 -12.41
CA VAL A 202 -20.05 -8.30 -13.50
C VAL A 202 -21.42 -8.77 -13.00
N ALA A 203 -22.47 -8.52 -13.78
CA ALA A 203 -23.84 -8.81 -13.39
C ALA A 203 -24.59 -9.55 -14.50
N LEU A 204 -25.42 -10.53 -14.11
CA LEU A 204 -26.28 -11.27 -15.03
C LEU A 204 -27.45 -10.41 -15.51
N GLY A 205 -27.59 -10.28 -16.82
CA GLY A 205 -28.72 -9.65 -17.49
C GLY A 205 -29.85 -10.63 -17.80
N LYS A 206 -30.51 -10.44 -18.95
CA LYS A 206 -31.52 -11.37 -19.45
C LYS A 206 -30.89 -12.69 -19.90
N ARG A 207 -31.66 -13.78 -19.83
CA ARG A 207 -31.32 -15.11 -20.35
C ARG A 207 -32.41 -15.62 -21.29
N SER A 208 -32.04 -16.43 -22.28
CA SER A 208 -32.97 -17.21 -23.08
C SER A 208 -33.40 -18.47 -22.34
N GLU A 209 -34.55 -19.04 -22.68
CA GLU A 209 -34.87 -20.41 -22.31
C GLU A 209 -33.93 -21.39 -23.04
N PRO A 210 -33.38 -22.43 -22.36
CA PRO A 210 -32.56 -23.44 -23.01
C PRO A 210 -33.34 -24.14 -24.14
N LYS A 211 -32.74 -24.23 -25.33
CA LYS A 211 -33.37 -24.80 -26.52
C LYS A 211 -32.68 -26.10 -26.93
N SER A 212 -33.43 -27.20 -26.93
CA SER A 212 -32.95 -28.48 -27.47
C SER A 212 -33.01 -28.52 -28.99
N PHE A 213 -32.08 -29.22 -29.63
CA PHE A 213 -32.06 -29.33 -31.08
C PHE A 213 -31.36 -30.60 -31.60
N THR A 214 -31.59 -30.88 -32.88
CA THR A 214 -30.91 -31.89 -33.72
C THR A 214 -30.67 -31.27 -35.10
N GLY A 215 -29.76 -31.84 -35.89
CA GLY A 215 -29.38 -31.30 -37.20
C GLY A 215 -28.19 -30.33 -37.14
N LYS A 216 -28.01 -29.55 -38.20
CA LYS A 216 -26.82 -28.71 -38.41
C LYS A 216 -26.86 -27.34 -37.72
N SER A 217 -28.04 -26.82 -37.36
CA SER A 217 -28.15 -25.48 -36.79
C SER A 217 -29.33 -25.31 -35.85
N VAL A 218 -29.23 -24.33 -34.95
CA VAL A 218 -30.31 -23.92 -34.05
C VAL A 218 -30.30 -22.40 -33.87
N THR A 219 -31.48 -21.79 -33.89
CA THR A 219 -31.67 -20.36 -33.61
C THR A 219 -32.37 -20.16 -32.27
N LEU A 220 -31.87 -19.25 -31.45
CA LEU A 220 -32.50 -18.79 -30.20
C LEU A 220 -32.58 -17.27 -30.18
N THR A 221 -33.47 -16.73 -29.36
CA THR A 221 -33.71 -15.28 -29.28
C THR A 221 -33.32 -14.77 -27.90
N LEU A 222 -32.59 -13.66 -27.84
CA LEU A 222 -32.24 -12.95 -26.61
C LEU A 222 -32.47 -11.45 -26.78
N GLU A 223 -33.26 -10.85 -25.91
CA GLU A 223 -33.43 -9.41 -25.86
C GLU A 223 -32.36 -8.81 -24.93
N VAL A 224 -31.65 -7.79 -25.41
CA VAL A 224 -30.52 -7.17 -24.74
C VAL A 224 -30.74 -5.66 -24.65
N SER A 225 -30.45 -5.08 -23.49
CA SER A 225 -30.53 -3.64 -23.25
C SER A 225 -29.44 -3.21 -22.28
N ASN A 226 -28.52 -2.36 -22.74
CA ASN A 226 -27.40 -1.81 -21.99
C ASN A 226 -26.50 -2.88 -21.35
N MET A 227 -26.08 -3.87 -22.14
CA MET A 227 -25.20 -4.96 -21.72
C MET A 227 -23.86 -4.87 -22.42
N ASP A 228 -22.82 -5.34 -21.75
CA ASP A 228 -21.45 -5.31 -22.28
C ASP A 228 -21.10 -6.58 -23.06
N MET A 229 -21.80 -7.69 -22.78
CA MET A 229 -21.47 -9.00 -23.35
C MET A 229 -22.71 -9.90 -23.47
N ILE A 230 -22.73 -10.76 -24.48
CA ILE A 230 -23.60 -11.94 -24.55
C ILE A 230 -22.71 -13.18 -24.46
N ILE A 231 -23.10 -14.16 -23.66
CA ILE A 231 -22.53 -15.50 -23.62
C ILE A 231 -23.49 -16.49 -24.26
N VAL A 232 -22.97 -17.44 -25.03
CA VAL A 232 -23.69 -18.56 -25.59
C VAL A 232 -23.02 -19.85 -25.14
N HIS A 233 -23.79 -20.68 -24.45
CA HIS A 233 -23.40 -22.03 -24.06
C HIS A 233 -24.00 -23.03 -25.04
N VAL A 234 -23.16 -23.94 -25.53
CA VAL A 234 -23.56 -25.02 -26.42
C VAL A 234 -23.11 -26.34 -25.81
N MET A 235 -24.03 -27.29 -25.73
CA MET A 235 -23.73 -28.67 -25.37
C MET A 235 -24.32 -29.59 -26.44
N THR A 236 -23.53 -30.55 -26.91
CA THR A 236 -24.00 -31.59 -27.83
C THR A 236 -23.68 -32.95 -27.22
N LYS A 237 -24.60 -33.91 -27.36
CA LYS A 237 -24.35 -35.27 -26.86
C LYS A 237 -23.31 -36.01 -27.72
N ASP A 238 -23.27 -35.70 -29.00
CA ASP A 238 -22.28 -36.24 -29.96
C ASP A 238 -20.94 -35.50 -29.82
N SER A 239 -19.86 -36.01 -30.42
CA SER A 239 -18.58 -35.28 -30.52
C SER A 239 -18.58 -34.27 -31.68
N VAL A 240 -19.66 -33.50 -31.80
CA VAL A 240 -19.87 -32.48 -32.83
C VAL A 240 -19.54 -31.11 -32.23
N THR A 241 -18.73 -30.33 -32.94
CA THR A 241 -18.31 -28.99 -32.51
C THR A 241 -19.06 -27.91 -33.27
N VAL A 242 -19.10 -26.73 -32.68
CA VAL A 242 -19.66 -25.52 -33.27
C VAL A 242 -18.71 -25.02 -34.36
N TYR A 243 -19.26 -24.77 -35.53
CA TYR A 243 -18.56 -24.15 -36.65
C TYR A 243 -18.61 -22.62 -36.55
N ASP A 244 -19.79 -22.06 -36.27
CA ASP A 244 -20.02 -20.62 -36.24
C ASP A 244 -21.16 -20.28 -35.28
N VAL A 245 -21.07 -19.13 -34.63
CA VAL A 245 -22.14 -18.53 -33.84
C VAL A 245 -22.25 -17.08 -34.28
N LYS A 246 -23.43 -16.69 -34.75
CA LYS A 246 -23.68 -15.34 -35.25
C LYS A 246 -25.12 -14.93 -35.04
N ASP A 247 -25.35 -13.63 -35.00
CA ASP A 247 -26.68 -13.05 -35.19
C ASP A 247 -26.72 -12.30 -36.54
N ASN A 248 -27.78 -11.50 -36.74
CA ASN A 248 -27.97 -10.76 -37.99
C ASN A 248 -26.92 -9.67 -38.24
N THR A 249 -26.15 -9.26 -37.23
CA THR A 249 -25.24 -8.12 -37.31
C THR A 249 -23.79 -8.45 -36.96
N SER A 250 -23.54 -9.53 -36.22
CA SER A 250 -22.25 -9.81 -35.58
C SER A 250 -21.93 -11.30 -35.51
N SER A 251 -20.63 -11.61 -35.54
CA SER A 251 -20.08 -12.94 -35.24
C SER A 251 -19.60 -13.00 -33.80
N TYR A 252 -19.80 -14.15 -33.17
CA TYR A 252 -19.35 -14.42 -31.81
C TYR A 252 -17.94 -15.02 -31.84
N THR A 253 -17.19 -14.78 -30.77
CA THR A 253 -15.85 -15.34 -30.55
C THR A 253 -15.96 -16.54 -29.61
N ARG A 254 -15.24 -17.63 -29.92
CA ARG A 254 -15.16 -18.80 -29.03
C ARG A 254 -14.27 -18.45 -27.84
N ALA A 255 -14.78 -18.58 -26.61
CA ALA A 255 -13.98 -18.41 -25.40
C ALA A 255 -13.23 -19.70 -25.05
N HIS A 256 -13.95 -20.82 -24.98
CA HIS A 256 -13.36 -22.13 -24.66
C HIS A 256 -14.30 -23.27 -25.05
N GLY A 257 -13.78 -24.51 -25.07
CA GLY A 257 -14.61 -25.69 -25.22
C GLY A 257 -13.84 -27.00 -25.17
N TYR A 258 -14.58 -28.08 -24.90
CA TYR A 258 -14.09 -29.45 -24.89
C TYR A 258 -14.73 -30.24 -26.02
N THR A 259 -13.91 -30.97 -26.79
CA THR A 259 -14.38 -31.86 -27.85
C THR A 259 -14.32 -33.31 -27.35
N GLY A 260 -15.48 -33.84 -27.00
CA GLY A 260 -15.71 -35.24 -26.65
C GLY A 260 -17.21 -35.47 -26.55
N PRO A 261 -17.70 -36.63 -26.06
CA PRO A 261 -19.11 -36.82 -25.81
C PRO A 261 -19.39 -36.72 -24.29
N PRO A 262 -20.12 -35.71 -23.79
CA PRO A 262 -20.72 -34.60 -24.53
C PRO A 262 -19.70 -33.51 -24.90
N SER A 263 -19.91 -32.88 -26.06
CA SER A 263 -19.10 -31.75 -26.52
C SER A 263 -19.70 -30.48 -25.94
N ILE A 264 -18.86 -29.56 -25.48
CA ILE A 264 -19.31 -28.35 -24.81
C ILE A 264 -18.47 -27.16 -25.20
N GLU A 265 -19.11 -26.02 -25.42
CA GLU A 265 -18.46 -24.80 -25.85
C GLU A 265 -19.11 -23.56 -25.27
N THR A 266 -18.29 -22.55 -24.99
CA THR A 266 -18.68 -21.21 -24.56
C THR A 266 -18.22 -20.20 -25.60
N TRP A 267 -19.17 -19.40 -26.08
CA TRP A 267 -18.96 -18.36 -27.09
C TRP A 267 -19.45 -17.02 -26.56
N TYR A 268 -18.97 -15.91 -27.13
CA TYR A 268 -19.36 -14.59 -26.66
C TYR A 268 -19.38 -13.51 -27.75
N LEU A 269 -20.17 -12.46 -27.51
CA LEU A 269 -20.20 -11.23 -28.29
C LEU A 269 -20.01 -10.05 -27.34
N LEU A 270 -19.07 -9.15 -27.63
CA LEU A 270 -18.87 -7.91 -26.88
C LEU A 270 -19.69 -6.76 -27.46
N ASN A 271 -20.07 -5.82 -26.60
CA ASN A 271 -20.80 -4.61 -26.93
C ASN A 271 -22.02 -4.88 -27.84
N PRO A 272 -22.91 -5.83 -27.46
CA PRO A 272 -24.11 -6.12 -28.24
C PRO A 272 -24.97 -4.86 -28.39
N GLN A 273 -25.52 -4.65 -29.58
CA GLN A 273 -26.47 -3.55 -29.78
C GLN A 273 -27.75 -3.79 -28.96
N ASN A 274 -28.40 -2.71 -28.51
CA ASN A 274 -29.69 -2.84 -27.83
C ASN A 274 -30.74 -3.39 -28.81
N GLY A 275 -31.50 -4.40 -28.39
CA GLY A 275 -32.56 -4.99 -29.20
C GLY A 275 -32.67 -6.50 -29.05
N ILE A 276 -33.32 -7.12 -30.04
CA ILE A 276 -33.52 -8.56 -30.11
C ILE A 276 -32.43 -9.18 -30.99
N HIS A 277 -31.70 -10.14 -30.42
CA HIS A 277 -30.68 -10.93 -31.13
C HIS A 277 -31.26 -12.30 -31.49
N GLU A 278 -31.27 -12.62 -32.79
CA GLU A 278 -31.56 -13.96 -33.30
C GLU A 278 -30.25 -14.72 -33.49
N ILE A 279 -29.81 -15.41 -32.44
CA ILE A 279 -28.51 -16.07 -32.36
C ILE A 279 -28.62 -17.44 -33.04
N ASN A 280 -27.91 -17.60 -34.16
CA ASN A 280 -27.81 -18.82 -34.93
C ASN A 280 -26.49 -19.55 -34.61
N VAL A 281 -26.60 -20.76 -34.06
CA VAL A 281 -25.48 -21.65 -33.79
C VAL A 281 -25.44 -22.71 -34.87
N ILE A 282 -24.31 -22.81 -35.57
CA ILE A 282 -24.09 -23.68 -36.72
C ILE A 282 -23.02 -24.71 -36.35
N MET A 283 -23.29 -25.97 -36.62
CA MET A 283 -22.42 -27.11 -36.30
C MET A 283 -21.56 -27.51 -37.50
N ASN A 284 -20.41 -28.12 -37.22
CA ASN A 284 -19.55 -28.67 -38.28
C ASN A 284 -20.20 -29.87 -38.99
N ASN A 285 -21.09 -30.61 -38.31
CA ASN A 285 -21.83 -31.76 -38.80
C ASN A 285 -23.24 -31.82 -38.19
N ASP A 286 -24.11 -32.67 -38.74
CA ASP A 286 -25.44 -32.91 -38.17
C ASP A 286 -25.36 -33.59 -36.80
N ILE A 287 -26.03 -33.02 -35.81
CA ILE A 287 -26.23 -33.64 -34.49
C ILE A 287 -27.40 -34.62 -34.58
N LYS A 288 -27.17 -35.87 -34.18
CA LYS A 288 -28.17 -36.95 -34.22
C LYS A 288 -28.72 -37.29 -32.85
N SER A 289 -27.87 -37.22 -31.82
CA SER A 289 -28.23 -37.64 -30.45
C SER A 289 -28.85 -36.53 -29.61
N GLY A 290 -28.80 -35.29 -30.12
CA GLY A 290 -29.38 -34.09 -29.52
C GLY A 290 -28.33 -33.16 -28.91
N GLY A 291 -28.68 -31.89 -28.81
CA GLY A 291 -27.91 -30.85 -28.13
C GLY A 291 -28.81 -29.85 -27.44
N VAL A 292 -28.23 -28.98 -26.62
CA VAL A 292 -28.89 -27.84 -26.00
C VAL A 292 -28.04 -26.59 -26.16
N VAL A 293 -28.71 -25.47 -26.41
CA VAL A 293 -28.10 -24.15 -26.46
C VAL A 293 -28.81 -23.21 -25.50
N CYS A 294 -28.07 -22.32 -24.86
CA CYS A 294 -28.62 -21.25 -24.04
C CYS A 294 -27.75 -20.00 -24.17
N ALA A 295 -28.35 -18.81 -24.18
CA ALA A 295 -27.63 -17.55 -24.16
C ALA A 295 -28.09 -16.66 -23.00
N PHE A 296 -27.19 -15.82 -22.52
CA PHE A 296 -27.48 -14.83 -21.50
C PHE A 296 -26.54 -13.64 -21.65
N SER A 297 -26.96 -12.48 -21.14
CA SER A 297 -26.20 -11.24 -21.22
C SER A 297 -25.52 -10.92 -19.90
N LEU A 298 -24.41 -10.18 -19.97
CA LEU A 298 -23.65 -9.69 -18.82
C LEU A 298 -23.42 -8.19 -18.94
N LYS A 299 -23.38 -7.52 -17.78
CA LYS A 299 -23.02 -6.12 -17.62
C LYS A 299 -21.71 -6.01 -16.82
N ASN A 300 -21.01 -4.89 -16.94
CA ASN A 300 -19.77 -4.53 -16.23
C ASN A 300 -18.59 -5.45 -16.57
N VAL A 301 -18.53 -5.87 -17.83
CA VAL A 301 -17.43 -6.69 -18.35
C VAL A 301 -16.31 -5.78 -18.85
N ASN A 302 -15.06 -6.23 -18.76
CA ASN A 302 -13.95 -5.59 -19.46
C ASN A 302 -14.13 -5.79 -20.98
N THR A 303 -14.53 -4.76 -21.70
CA THR A 303 -14.84 -4.85 -23.13
C THR A 303 -13.61 -4.80 -24.04
N THR A 304 -12.40 -4.67 -23.47
CA THR A 304 -11.13 -4.70 -24.21
C THR A 304 -10.42 -6.05 -24.12
N ASP A 305 -10.48 -6.68 -22.94
CA ASP A 305 -9.92 -8.02 -22.67
C ASP A 305 -10.88 -8.78 -21.73
N PRO A 306 -11.99 -9.34 -22.25
CA PRO A 306 -13.07 -9.87 -21.42
C PRO A 306 -12.80 -11.27 -20.87
N ILE A 307 -11.95 -12.07 -21.51
CA ILE A 307 -11.75 -13.48 -21.16
C ILE A 307 -10.39 -13.65 -20.48
N GLY A 308 -10.37 -14.25 -19.29
CA GLY A 308 -9.14 -14.61 -18.58
C GLY A 308 -8.83 -16.09 -18.66
N ALA A 309 -8.57 -16.69 -17.50
CA ALA A 309 -8.32 -18.11 -17.39
C ALA A 309 -9.46 -18.96 -17.95
N THR A 310 -9.12 -20.15 -18.42
CA THR A 310 -10.08 -21.18 -18.84
C THR A 310 -9.67 -22.52 -18.28
N SER A 311 -10.63 -23.40 -18.02
CA SER A 311 -10.38 -24.74 -17.51
C SER A 311 -11.44 -25.71 -18.01
N GLN A 312 -11.09 -26.99 -18.09
CA GLN A 312 -12.02 -28.03 -18.53
C GLN A 312 -11.73 -29.35 -17.80
N SER A 313 -12.76 -30.18 -17.69
CA SER A 313 -12.66 -31.52 -17.11
C SER A 313 -13.71 -32.45 -17.69
N ASN A 314 -13.46 -33.75 -17.65
CA ASN A 314 -14.39 -34.79 -18.08
C ASN A 314 -14.25 -36.03 -17.20
N GLY A 315 -15.27 -36.89 -17.20
CA GLY A 315 -15.26 -38.12 -16.43
C GLY A 315 -16.53 -38.95 -16.56
N GLY A 316 -16.61 -40.05 -15.80
CA GLY A 316 -17.72 -41.02 -15.85
C GLY A 316 -18.36 -41.31 -14.48
N LEU A 317 -18.01 -40.56 -13.45
CA LEU A 317 -18.42 -40.82 -12.06
C LEU A 317 -19.68 -40.03 -11.66
N LYS A 318 -20.22 -40.31 -10.45
CA LYS A 318 -21.35 -39.58 -9.85
C LYS A 318 -21.02 -38.15 -9.42
N LYS A 319 -19.76 -37.73 -9.52
CA LYS A 319 -19.28 -36.42 -9.10
C LYS A 319 -18.34 -35.86 -10.15
N ALA A 320 -18.44 -34.56 -10.39
CA ALA A 320 -17.50 -33.77 -11.17
C ALA A 320 -16.96 -32.66 -10.27
N SER A 321 -15.65 -32.40 -10.32
CA SER A 321 -15.05 -31.23 -9.69
C SER A 321 -13.72 -30.90 -10.35
N PHE A 322 -13.46 -29.61 -10.53
CA PHE A 322 -12.19 -29.08 -11.01
C PHE A 322 -12.07 -27.61 -10.62
N SER A 323 -10.86 -27.08 -10.72
CA SER A 323 -10.53 -25.72 -10.34
C SER A 323 -10.15 -24.88 -11.55
N ILE A 324 -10.32 -23.57 -11.41
CA ILE A 324 -9.86 -22.54 -12.34
C ILE A 324 -9.11 -21.49 -11.52
N ASP A 325 -7.93 -21.10 -11.98
CA ASP A 325 -7.11 -20.07 -11.34
C ASP A 325 -7.31 -18.77 -12.10
N THR A 326 -8.08 -17.83 -11.55
CA THR A 326 -8.38 -16.57 -12.22
C THR A 326 -7.13 -15.70 -12.40
N GLU A 327 -7.11 -14.89 -13.44
CA GLU A 327 -6.02 -13.97 -13.78
C GLU A 327 -6.21 -12.59 -13.16
N SER A 328 -7.46 -12.21 -12.90
CA SER A 328 -7.86 -10.90 -12.39
C SER A 328 -8.77 -10.96 -11.16
N ASP A 329 -8.76 -9.86 -10.40
CA ASP A 329 -9.79 -9.57 -9.40
C ASP A 329 -11.12 -9.23 -10.09
N ASN A 330 -12.22 -9.30 -9.33
CA ASN A 330 -13.56 -8.91 -9.80
C ASN A 330 -14.02 -9.65 -11.07
N SER A 331 -13.70 -10.94 -11.17
CA SER A 331 -14.10 -11.78 -12.30
C SER A 331 -15.36 -12.59 -12.01
N TRP A 332 -16.03 -13.01 -13.07
CA TRP A 332 -17.05 -14.05 -13.02
C TRP A 332 -16.54 -15.31 -13.67
N ILE A 333 -16.61 -16.42 -12.93
CA ILE A 333 -16.35 -17.73 -13.49
C ILE A 333 -17.66 -18.28 -13.99
N ILE A 334 -17.76 -18.47 -15.29
CA ILE A 334 -18.95 -18.97 -15.96
C ILE A 334 -18.64 -20.35 -16.50
N SER A 335 -19.56 -21.29 -16.28
CA SER A 335 -19.33 -22.68 -16.62
C SER A 335 -20.53 -23.36 -17.22
N ILE A 336 -20.24 -24.39 -18.00
CA ILE A 336 -21.22 -25.32 -18.55
C ILE A 336 -20.79 -26.73 -18.19
N ILE A 337 -21.76 -27.57 -17.83
CA ILE A 337 -21.57 -29.01 -17.72
C ILE A 337 -22.62 -29.73 -18.57
N GLY A 338 -22.22 -30.77 -19.28
CA GLY A 338 -23.09 -31.65 -20.04
C GLY A 338 -22.93 -33.09 -19.58
N THR A 339 -23.99 -33.90 -19.69
CA THR A 339 -23.98 -35.34 -19.43
C THR A 339 -24.57 -36.12 -20.61
N GLN A 340 -24.10 -37.35 -20.84
CA GLN A 340 -24.65 -38.22 -21.88
C GLN A 340 -25.96 -38.93 -21.51
N ASP A 341 -26.35 -38.89 -20.24
CA ASP A 341 -27.61 -39.40 -19.75
C ASP A 341 -28.52 -38.28 -19.26
N ASN A 342 -29.84 -38.51 -19.27
CA ASN A 342 -30.74 -37.69 -18.47
C ASN A 342 -30.53 -38.02 -16.98
N VAL A 343 -29.82 -37.14 -16.27
CA VAL A 343 -29.57 -37.23 -14.82
C VAL A 343 -29.96 -35.94 -14.13
N ASN A 344 -30.30 -36.03 -12.85
CA ASN A 344 -30.39 -34.84 -12.01
C ASN A 344 -28.97 -34.38 -11.71
N ILE A 345 -28.67 -33.13 -12.07
CA ILE A 345 -27.42 -32.45 -11.74
C ILE A 345 -27.70 -31.52 -10.56
N THR A 346 -26.82 -31.55 -9.55
CA THR A 346 -26.83 -30.63 -8.42
C THR A 346 -25.47 -29.95 -8.35
N ALA A 347 -25.42 -28.66 -8.71
CA ALA A 347 -24.21 -27.85 -8.65
C ALA A 347 -23.91 -27.39 -7.22
N GLY A 348 -22.62 -27.30 -6.86
CA GLY A 348 -22.16 -26.68 -5.62
C GLY A 348 -22.17 -25.15 -5.66
N GLN A 349 -22.44 -24.57 -6.83
CA GLN A 349 -22.48 -23.14 -7.11
C GLN A 349 -23.84 -22.74 -7.72
N PRO A 350 -24.19 -21.44 -7.73
CA PRO A 350 -25.43 -20.96 -8.35
C PRO A 350 -25.60 -21.35 -9.82
N VAL A 351 -26.83 -21.74 -10.18
CA VAL A 351 -27.21 -22.18 -11.51
C VAL A 351 -27.82 -21.02 -12.30
N ILE A 352 -27.29 -20.74 -13.50
CA ILE A 352 -27.84 -19.77 -14.46
C ILE A 352 -29.03 -20.38 -15.19
N TRP A 353 -28.88 -21.62 -15.66
CA TRP A 353 -29.90 -22.33 -16.40
C TRP A 353 -29.71 -23.85 -16.27
N SER A 354 -30.80 -24.59 -16.44
CA SER A 354 -30.81 -26.06 -16.40
C SER A 354 -31.63 -26.62 -17.54
N PHE A 355 -31.20 -27.74 -18.08
CA PHE A 355 -31.93 -28.48 -19.08
C PHE A 355 -31.87 -29.98 -18.82
N ARG A 356 -33.02 -30.65 -18.93
CA ARG A 356 -33.16 -32.10 -18.86
C ARG A 356 -33.94 -32.54 -20.09
N SER A 357 -33.31 -33.29 -21.00
CA SER A 357 -34.08 -33.95 -22.06
C SER A 357 -34.92 -35.07 -21.44
N LYS A 358 -35.98 -35.50 -22.13
CA LYS A 358 -36.86 -36.56 -21.62
C LYS A 358 -36.08 -37.83 -21.22
N ASP A 359 -35.13 -38.27 -22.06
CA ASP A 359 -34.43 -39.56 -21.86
C ASP A 359 -32.95 -39.58 -22.31
N LYS A 360 -32.38 -38.48 -22.79
CA LYS A 360 -31.15 -38.54 -23.62
C LYS A 360 -29.89 -37.92 -23.05
N TYR A 361 -29.97 -36.82 -22.32
CA TYR A 361 -28.87 -35.98 -21.82
C TYR A 361 -29.40 -34.91 -20.86
N ALA A 362 -28.51 -34.32 -20.07
CA ALA A 362 -28.78 -33.17 -19.21
C ALA A 362 -27.62 -32.17 -19.28
N SER A 363 -27.89 -30.90 -19.00
CA SER A 363 -26.86 -29.86 -18.95
C SER A 363 -27.27 -28.75 -17.99
N ASP A 364 -26.30 -28.15 -17.32
CA ASP A 364 -26.47 -26.95 -16.49
C ASP A 364 -25.42 -25.90 -16.88
N GLY A 365 -25.82 -24.64 -16.86
CA GLY A 365 -24.90 -23.49 -16.85
C GLY A 365 -24.84 -22.90 -15.44
N THR A 366 -23.64 -22.62 -14.94
CA THR A 366 -23.42 -22.10 -13.59
C THR A 366 -22.52 -20.88 -13.58
N TYR A 367 -22.51 -20.14 -12.46
CA TYR A 367 -21.56 -19.06 -12.25
C TYR A 367 -21.01 -19.06 -10.82
N MET A 368 -19.86 -18.41 -10.64
CA MET A 368 -19.23 -18.12 -9.35
C MET A 368 -18.52 -16.76 -9.44
N MET A 369 -18.63 -15.93 -8.40
CA MET A 369 -17.91 -14.65 -8.35
C MET A 369 -16.50 -14.85 -7.79
N ALA A 370 -15.50 -14.32 -8.48
CA ALA A 370 -14.10 -14.31 -8.09
C ALA A 370 -13.67 -12.87 -7.76
N LEU A 371 -13.95 -12.44 -6.53
CA LEU A 371 -13.67 -11.07 -6.07
C LEU A 371 -12.17 -10.78 -5.99
N THR A 372 -11.37 -11.79 -5.69
CA THR A 372 -9.91 -11.73 -5.69
C THR A 372 -9.36 -12.71 -6.71
N LYS A 373 -8.23 -12.39 -7.29
CA LYS A 373 -7.47 -13.35 -8.08
C LYS A 373 -7.15 -14.59 -7.23
N GLY A 374 -7.42 -15.80 -7.76
CA GLY A 374 -7.12 -17.02 -7.02
C GLY A 374 -7.71 -18.30 -7.62
N SER A 375 -7.58 -19.39 -6.87
CA SER A 375 -8.10 -20.70 -7.28
C SER A 375 -9.53 -20.91 -6.79
N TYR A 376 -10.42 -21.21 -7.71
CA TYR A 376 -11.85 -21.42 -7.44
C TYR A 376 -12.27 -22.79 -7.92
N THR A 377 -12.89 -23.57 -7.01
CA THR A 377 -13.30 -24.95 -7.30
C THR A 377 -14.79 -25.02 -7.58
N GLN A 378 -15.14 -25.67 -8.68
CA GLN A 378 -16.52 -25.96 -9.04
C GLN A 378 -16.83 -27.42 -8.86
N SER A 379 -18.10 -27.72 -8.57
CA SER A 379 -18.50 -29.10 -8.31
C SER A 379 -19.94 -29.38 -8.74
N TRP A 380 -20.18 -30.62 -9.16
CA TRP A 380 -21.50 -31.13 -9.49
C TRP A 380 -21.65 -32.57 -8.98
N ASN A 381 -22.84 -32.89 -8.49
CA ASN A 381 -23.25 -34.25 -8.16
C ASN A 381 -24.35 -34.72 -9.12
N PHE A 382 -24.30 -35.99 -9.48
CA PHE A 382 -25.27 -36.62 -10.38
C PHE A 382 -26.06 -37.72 -9.66
N SER A 383 -27.34 -37.90 -10.03
CA SER A 383 -28.17 -38.97 -9.47
C SER A 383 -27.66 -40.39 -9.77
N LYS A 384 -26.93 -40.57 -10.88
CA LYS A 384 -26.24 -41.81 -11.26
C LYS A 384 -24.90 -41.51 -11.93
N ALA A 385 -24.04 -42.51 -12.05
CA ALA A 385 -22.81 -42.37 -12.83
C ALA A 385 -23.18 -42.14 -14.31
N THR A 386 -22.49 -41.21 -14.96
CA THR A 386 -22.73 -40.83 -16.35
C THR A 386 -21.45 -40.22 -16.91
N GLU A 387 -21.26 -40.30 -18.23
CA GLU A 387 -20.21 -39.57 -18.92
C GLU A 387 -20.56 -38.09 -18.96
N TRP A 388 -19.63 -37.25 -18.51
CA TRP A 388 -19.81 -35.81 -18.40
C TRP A 388 -18.58 -35.06 -18.90
N SER A 389 -18.82 -33.83 -19.31
CA SER A 389 -17.76 -32.87 -19.64
C SER A 389 -18.18 -31.51 -19.11
N ALA A 390 -17.21 -30.75 -18.62
CA ALA A 390 -17.41 -29.43 -18.06
C ALA A 390 -16.32 -28.46 -18.51
N VAL A 391 -16.70 -27.21 -18.71
CA VAL A 391 -15.82 -26.10 -19.14
C VAL A 391 -16.13 -24.89 -18.28
N SER A 392 -15.10 -24.15 -17.93
CA SER A 392 -15.17 -22.90 -17.18
C SER A 392 -14.34 -21.82 -17.85
N VAL A 393 -14.87 -20.61 -17.82
CA VAL A 393 -14.28 -19.43 -18.41
C VAL A 393 -14.35 -18.29 -17.39
N GLU A 394 -13.23 -17.65 -17.13
CA GLU A 394 -13.18 -16.38 -16.43
C GLU A 394 -13.63 -15.25 -17.36
N VAL A 395 -14.64 -14.49 -16.94
CA VAL A 395 -15.05 -13.22 -17.53
C VAL A 395 -14.57 -12.10 -16.64
N LYS A 396 -13.59 -11.32 -17.12
CA LYS A 396 -12.98 -10.22 -16.37
C LYS A 396 -13.97 -9.07 -16.20
N GLY A 397 -14.14 -8.61 -14.98
CA GLY A 397 -14.91 -7.39 -14.71
C GLY A 397 -14.21 -6.14 -15.23
N ARG A 398 -14.98 -5.08 -15.46
CA ARG A 398 -14.41 -3.76 -15.74
C ARG A 398 -13.57 -3.32 -14.55
N ASP A 399 -12.38 -2.78 -14.80
CA ASP A 399 -11.49 -2.29 -13.74
C ASP A 399 -11.98 -0.94 -13.21
N ASN A 400 -13.10 -0.97 -12.48
CA ASN A 400 -13.75 0.19 -11.89
C ASN A 400 -13.53 0.20 -10.37
N LYS A 401 -12.28 0.06 -9.93
CA LYS A 401 -11.93 0.20 -8.51
C LYS A 401 -12.25 1.62 -8.06
N GLN A 402 -13.24 1.78 -7.18
CA GLN A 402 -13.57 3.05 -6.56
C GLN A 402 -12.88 3.17 -5.20
N GLN A 403 -12.41 4.37 -4.88
CA GLN A 403 -11.87 4.69 -3.57
C GLN A 403 -12.78 5.69 -2.89
N TYR A 404 -13.16 5.39 -1.64
CA TYR A 404 -13.84 6.34 -0.78
C TYR A 404 -12.90 6.71 0.36
N ARG A 405 -12.44 7.97 0.34
CA ARG A 405 -11.62 8.54 1.41
C ARG A 405 -12.48 9.39 2.31
N LYS A 406 -12.40 9.13 3.61
CA LYS A 406 -12.99 9.99 4.64
C LYS A 406 -11.94 10.34 5.67
N SER A 407 -11.58 11.62 5.70
CA SER A 407 -10.76 12.20 6.76
C SER A 407 -11.59 12.38 8.02
N ILE A 408 -11.00 12.07 9.17
CA ILE A 408 -11.67 12.08 10.47
C ILE A 408 -10.91 13.02 11.39
N ASP A 409 -11.65 13.87 12.10
CA ASP A 409 -11.07 14.65 13.18
C ASP A 409 -10.76 13.73 14.38
N ILE A 410 -9.51 13.79 14.83
CA ILE A 410 -8.95 12.86 15.81
C ILE A 410 -9.67 12.97 17.15
N SER A 411 -10.01 14.19 17.58
CA SER A 411 -10.53 14.47 18.92
C SER A 411 -11.82 13.70 19.23
N ASP A 412 -12.60 13.42 18.19
CA ASP A 412 -13.96 12.95 18.32
C ASP A 412 -14.06 11.43 18.35
N PHE A 413 -13.06 10.71 17.83
CA PHE A 413 -13.15 9.27 17.55
C PHE A 413 -12.00 8.45 18.14
N PHE A 414 -10.85 9.05 18.45
CA PHE A 414 -9.67 8.30 18.86
C PHE A 414 -9.15 8.71 20.23
N ASP A 415 -8.64 7.73 20.97
CA ASP A 415 -7.80 7.92 22.15
C ASP A 415 -6.36 7.65 21.74
N ILE A 416 -5.50 8.64 21.97
CA ILE A 416 -4.07 8.52 21.70
C ILE A 416 -3.38 8.44 23.05
N GLN A 417 -2.82 7.28 23.34
CA GLN A 417 -2.12 7.02 24.58
C GLN A 417 -0.63 6.87 24.29
N ILE A 418 0.19 7.65 24.99
CA ILE A 418 1.63 7.40 25.05
C ILE A 418 1.81 6.25 26.05
N VAL A 419 2.17 5.06 25.56
CA VAL A 419 2.13 3.82 26.34
C VAL A 419 3.30 3.74 27.32
N SER A 420 4.46 4.21 26.87
CA SER A 420 5.68 4.29 27.65
C SER A 420 6.50 5.44 27.10
N GLY A 421 7.29 6.11 27.93
CA GLY A 421 8.24 7.14 27.49
C GLY A 421 9.30 6.64 26.48
N GLU A 422 9.14 5.42 25.97
CA GLU A 422 9.92 4.72 24.94
C GLU A 422 9.44 5.06 23.52
N GLY A 423 8.59 6.08 23.34
CA GLY A 423 8.16 6.54 22.01
C GLY A 423 7.12 5.60 21.40
N ILE A 424 6.38 4.87 22.25
CA ILE A 424 5.31 3.99 21.83
C ILE A 424 3.97 4.72 21.93
N TYR A 425 3.30 4.80 20.78
CA TYR A 425 2.02 5.46 20.62
C TYR A 425 0.93 4.44 20.32
N LYS A 426 -0.13 4.44 21.12
CA LYS A 426 -1.30 3.60 20.89
C LYS A 426 -2.49 4.45 20.49
N ILE A 427 -3.05 4.14 19.33
CA ILE A 427 -4.24 4.79 18.79
C ILE A 427 -5.39 3.79 18.91
N VAL A 428 -6.40 4.14 19.71
CA VAL A 428 -7.56 3.30 20.00
C VAL A 428 -8.83 4.02 19.58
N LEU A 429 -9.77 3.29 18.98
CA LEU A 429 -11.10 3.83 18.70
C LEU A 429 -11.89 4.04 20.01
N LYS A 430 -12.34 5.27 20.28
CA LYS A 430 -13.19 5.62 21.45
C LYS A 430 -14.63 5.17 21.28
N LYS A 431 -15.15 5.28 20.06
CA LYS A 431 -16.54 4.98 19.71
C LYS A 431 -16.62 4.42 18.30
N ASN A 432 -17.59 3.56 18.06
CA ASN A 432 -17.85 3.01 16.73
C ASN A 432 -17.91 4.13 15.68
N PHE A 433 -17.27 3.89 14.55
CA PHE A 433 -17.32 4.81 13.41
C PHE A 433 -18.23 4.23 12.34
N ASP A 434 -19.44 4.78 12.28
CA ASP A 434 -20.41 4.42 11.25
C ASP A 434 -20.14 5.24 9.98
N THR A 435 -20.04 4.54 8.87
CA THR A 435 -19.91 5.14 7.55
C THR A 435 -20.91 4.51 6.61
N LYS A 436 -21.66 5.37 5.91
CA LYS A 436 -22.54 4.97 4.83
C LYS A 436 -21.84 5.31 3.53
N LEU A 437 -21.55 4.30 2.73
CA LEU A 437 -21.14 4.51 1.35
C LEU A 437 -22.36 5.06 0.59
N SER A 438 -22.12 5.99 -0.34
CA SER A 438 -23.17 6.66 -1.12
C SER A 438 -23.99 5.68 -1.98
N THR A 439 -23.42 4.53 -2.30
CA THR A 439 -24.07 3.47 -3.08
C THR A 439 -24.64 2.42 -2.15
N SER A 440 -25.94 2.15 -2.24
CA SER A 440 -26.71 1.18 -1.42
C SER A 440 -26.17 -0.27 -1.46
N THR A 441 -25.22 -0.53 -2.36
CA THR A 441 -24.71 -1.86 -2.71
C THR A 441 -23.21 -1.85 -3.01
N ALA A 442 -22.41 -1.27 -2.11
CA ALA A 442 -20.94 -1.37 -2.19
C ALA A 442 -20.42 -2.66 -1.50
N TYR A 443 -19.33 -3.21 -2.02
CA TYR A 443 -18.54 -4.27 -1.38
C TYR A 443 -17.13 -3.75 -1.10
N VAL A 444 -16.83 -3.47 0.17
CA VAL A 444 -15.48 -3.13 0.64
C VAL A 444 -14.62 -4.39 0.63
N PHE A 445 -13.48 -4.33 -0.06
CA PHE A 445 -12.53 -5.46 -0.12
C PHE A 445 -11.23 -5.18 0.65
N LYS A 446 -10.91 -3.89 0.85
CA LYS A 446 -9.72 -3.44 1.56
C LYS A 446 -10.04 -2.11 2.24
N TYR A 447 -9.44 -1.86 3.40
CA TYR A 447 -9.39 -0.51 3.93
C TYR A 447 -7.97 -0.18 4.40
N GLU A 448 -7.61 1.08 4.26
CA GLU A 448 -6.35 1.67 4.69
C GLU A 448 -6.63 2.69 5.78
N ILE A 449 -5.78 2.73 6.79
CA ILE A 449 -5.78 3.79 7.80
C ILE A 449 -4.49 4.56 7.65
N ARG A 450 -4.56 5.87 7.41
CA ARG A 450 -3.37 6.71 7.33
C ARG A 450 -3.24 7.55 8.59
N VAL A 451 -2.14 7.40 9.29
CA VAL A 451 -1.81 8.15 10.49
C VAL A 451 -0.76 9.19 10.13
N THR A 452 -1.13 10.46 10.23
CA THR A 452 -0.21 11.59 10.04
C THR A 452 0.26 12.07 11.40
N PHE A 453 1.55 12.38 11.51
CA PHE A 453 2.17 12.84 12.74
C PHE A 453 3.18 13.95 12.49
N VAL A 454 3.52 14.67 13.56
CA VAL A 454 4.57 15.69 13.60
C VAL A 454 5.28 15.61 14.95
N ASP A 455 6.61 15.75 14.98
CA ASP A 455 7.34 15.88 16.23
C ASP A 455 7.51 17.36 16.66
N SER A 456 8.08 17.61 17.84
CA SER A 456 8.29 19.00 18.33
C SER A 456 9.20 19.85 17.45
N ARG A 457 9.95 19.22 16.55
CA ARG A 457 10.85 19.86 15.58
C ARG A 457 10.14 20.26 14.29
N GLY A 458 8.86 19.86 14.13
CA GLY A 458 8.07 20.12 12.94
C GLY A 458 8.28 19.08 11.82
N ILE A 459 9.04 18.02 12.08
CA ILE A 459 9.26 16.95 11.10
C ILE A 459 7.98 16.10 11.07
N GLN A 460 7.35 16.04 9.90
CA GLN A 460 6.08 15.35 9.71
C GLN A 460 6.23 14.09 8.87
N GLY A 461 5.34 13.13 9.09
CA GLY A 461 5.30 11.88 8.34
C GLY A 461 3.89 11.28 8.28
N THR A 462 3.72 10.29 7.41
CA THR A 462 2.47 9.53 7.29
C THR A 462 2.79 8.04 7.24
N LEU A 463 2.05 7.26 8.01
CA LEU A 463 2.09 5.80 7.98
C LEU A 463 0.73 5.26 7.51
N THR A 464 0.76 4.38 6.51
CA THR A 464 -0.44 3.71 5.98
C THR A 464 -0.54 2.32 6.58
N PHE A 465 -1.71 1.93 7.07
CA PHE A 465 -1.98 0.60 7.61
C PHE A 465 -3.03 -0.08 6.76
N GLU A 466 -2.65 -1.15 6.07
CA GLU A 466 -3.58 -1.94 5.27
C GLU A 466 -4.23 -3.06 6.08
N PHE A 467 -5.53 -3.24 5.87
CA PHE A 467 -6.30 -4.33 6.46
C PHE A 467 -7.15 -5.01 5.38
N PRO A 468 -7.07 -6.34 5.24
CA PRO A 468 -8.00 -7.07 4.40
C PRO A 468 -9.41 -6.99 5.00
N TYR A 469 -10.43 -6.94 4.14
CA TYR A 469 -11.79 -7.17 4.59
C TYR A 469 -11.97 -8.68 4.89
N PRO A 470 -12.53 -9.06 6.06
CA PRO A 470 -12.67 -10.46 6.47
C PRO A 470 -13.66 -11.27 5.63
#